data_AF-A0A2U2BLP2-F1
#
_entry.id   AF-A0A2U2BLP2-F1
#
_cell.length_a   1.000
_cell.length_b   1.000
_cell.length_c   1.000
_cell.angle_alpha   90.00
_cell.angle_beta   90.00
_cell.angle_gamma   90.00
#
_symmetry.space_group_name_H-M   'P 1'
#
loop_
_entity.id
_entity.type
_entity.pdbx_description
1 polymer ?
#
loop_
_entity_poly.entity_id
_entity_poly.type
_entity_poly.pdbx_seq_one_letter_code
_entity_poly.pdbx_strand_id
1 'polypeptide(L)' 'MNISSIKSILSGDHIAAESINPIICALKEEDLDKLTGSEKEALKQILLNMHLMIQDPATGAHLDASNKANSLLSALGE' A
#
# COMPACT_ATOMS: atom_id res chain seq x y z
N MET A 1 -0.19 11.52 5.78
CA MET A 1 1.17 11.28 5.25
C MET A 1 1.25 11.94 3.87
N ASN A 2 2.41 12.46 3.43
CA ASN A 2 2.55 13.09 2.10
C ASN A 2 3.22 12.13 1.11
N ILE A 3 3.04 12.37 -0.19
CA ILE A 3 3.58 11.50 -1.26
C ILE A 3 5.09 11.29 -1.17
N SER A 4 5.87 12.32 -0.82
CA SER A 4 7.33 12.18 -0.63
C SER A 4 7.71 11.19 0.47
N SER A 5 6.95 11.16 1.58
CA SER A 5 7.15 10.19 2.65
C SER A 5 6.78 8.78 2.20
N ILE A 6 5.69 8.65 1.45
CA ILE A 6 5.26 7.37 0.90
C ILE A 6 6.32 6.81 -0.05
N LYS A 7 6.84 7.64 -0.97
CA LYS A 7 7.94 7.27 -1.87
C LYS A 7 9.19 6.80 -1.13
N SER A 8 9.56 7.50 -0.07
CA SER A 8 10.70 7.11 0.78
C SER A 8 10.49 5.75 1.45
N ILE A 9 9.26 5.41 1.84
CA ILE A 9 8.94 4.11 2.45
C ILE A 9 8.91 3.02 1.37
N LEU A 10 8.24 3.27 0.23
CA LEU A 10 8.15 2.34 -0.89
C LEU A 10 9.52 2.03 -1.52
N SER A 11 10.46 2.97 -1.45
CA SER A 11 11.84 2.78 -1.90
C SER A 11 12.73 2.10 -0.85
N GLY A 12 12.21 1.82 0.35
CA GLY A 12 12.94 1.13 1.40
C GLY A 12 12.89 -0.38 1.25
N ASP A 13 13.95 -1.07 1.67
CA ASP A 13 14.02 -2.55 1.69
C ASP A 13 13.01 -3.21 2.63
N HIS A 14 12.50 -2.48 3.63
CA HIS A 14 11.58 -3.01 4.62
C HIS A 14 10.46 -2.02 4.91
N ILE A 15 9.22 -2.47 4.77
CA ILE A 15 8.02 -1.67 5.00
C ILE A 15 7.28 -2.25 6.19
N ALA A 16 7.30 -1.50 7.30
CA ALA A 16 6.65 -1.92 8.52
C ALA A 16 5.13 -2.03 8.32
N ALA A 17 4.52 -3.08 8.86
CA ALA A 17 3.08 -3.34 8.73
C ALA A 17 2.23 -2.17 9.25
N GLU A 18 2.69 -1.49 10.30
CA GLU A 18 2.03 -0.29 10.86
C GLU A 18 1.98 0.90 9.90
N SER A 19 2.89 0.94 8.91
CA SER A 19 2.96 2.02 7.91
C SER A 19 2.00 1.79 6.73
N ILE A 20 1.49 0.57 6.56
CA ILE A 20 0.62 0.20 5.42
C ILE A 20 -0.69 0.98 5.45
N ASN A 21 -1.42 0.97 6.56
CA ASN A 21 -2.68 1.72 6.69
C ASN A 21 -2.50 3.23 6.45
N PRO A 22 -1.49 3.90 7.05
CA PRO A 22 -1.16 5.30 6.74
C PRO A 22 -0.87 5.56 5.26
N ILE A 23 -0.13 4.66 4.59
CA ILE A 23 0.20 4.76 3.17
C ILE A 23 -1.08 4.72 2.33
N ILE A 24 -1.92 3.71 2.54
CA ILE A 24 -3.19 3.53 1.80
C ILE A 24 -4.15 4.68 2.06
N CYS A 25 -4.25 5.12 3.31
CA CYS A 25 -5.11 6.24 3.67
C CYS A 25 -4.65 7.55 3.02
N ALA A 26 -3.34 7.76 2.92
CA ALA A 26 -2.77 8.98 2.37
C ALA A 26 -2.68 9.01 0.84
N LEU A 27 -2.41 7.88 0.19
CA LEU A 27 -2.33 7.77 -1.27
C LEU A 27 -3.66 8.10 -1.91
N LYS A 28 -3.64 8.83 -3.02
CA LYS A 28 -4.77 8.96 -3.94
C LYS A 28 -4.44 8.24 -5.24
N GLU A 29 -5.47 7.90 -6.01
CA GLU A 29 -5.29 7.29 -7.34
C GLU A 29 -4.46 8.21 -8.25
N GLU A 30 -4.67 9.53 -8.19
CA GLU A 30 -3.86 10.53 -8.90
C GLU A 30 -2.36 10.54 -8.50
N ASP A 31 -2.03 10.09 -7.29
CA ASP A 31 -0.65 10.05 -6.81
C ASP A 31 0.09 8.82 -7.32
N LEU A 32 -0.63 7.79 -7.81
CA LEU A 32 -0.02 6.61 -8.42
C LEU A 32 0.82 6.99 -9.63
N ASP A 33 0.39 7.99 -10.41
CA ASP A 33 1.16 8.49 -11.57
C ASP A 33 2.51 9.11 -11.17
N LYS A 34 2.63 9.58 -9.92
CA LYS A 34 3.85 10.17 -9.36
C LYS A 34 4.84 9.12 -8.84
N LEU A 35 4.43 7.84 -8.81
CA LEU A 35 5.25 6.70 -8.42
C LEU A 35 5.98 6.14 -9.64
N THR A 36 7.25 5.80 -9.44
CA THR A 36 8.06 5.03 -10.39
C THR A 36 7.57 3.59 -10.48
N GLY A 37 7.98 2.86 -11.52
CA GLY A 37 7.60 1.46 -11.70
C GLY A 37 7.94 0.58 -10.49
N SER A 38 9.12 0.77 -9.90
CA SER A 38 9.55 0.05 -8.68
C SER A 38 8.69 0.39 -7.46
N GLU A 39 8.32 1.66 -7.29
CA GLU A 39 7.45 2.09 -6.18
C GLU A 39 6.02 1.56 -6.35
N LYS A 40 5.50 1.51 -7.59
CA LYS A 40 4.21 0.88 -7.92
C LYS A 40 4.22 -0.62 -7.62
N GLU A 41 5.29 -1.30 -8.01
CA GLU A 41 5.49 -2.73 -7.72
C GLU A 41 5.54 -2.98 -6.21
N ALA A 42 6.32 -2.18 -5.46
CA ALA A 42 6.39 -2.25 -4.01
C ALA A 42 5.01 -2.03 -3.37
N LEU A 43 4.27 -1.00 -3.80
CA LEU A 43 2.92 -0.72 -3.32
C LEU A 43 1.96 -1.89 -3.61
N LYS A 44 2.03 -2.48 -4.80
CA LYS A 44 1.23 -3.66 -5.17
C LYS A 44 1.54 -4.86 -4.27
N GLN A 45 2.82 -5.14 -4.02
CA GLN A 45 3.24 -6.23 -3.14
C GLN A 45 2.74 -6.02 -1.70
N ILE A 46 2.81 -4.80 -1.18
CA ILE A 46 2.29 -4.46 0.15
C ILE A 46 0.79 -4.70 0.22
N LEU A 47 0.02 -4.21 -0.76
CA LEU A 47 -1.43 -4.37 -0.81
C LEU A 47 -1.85 -5.84 -0.88
N LEU A 48 -1.14 -6.65 -1.67
CA LEU A 48 -1.36 -8.10 -1.77
C LEU A 48 -1.02 -8.82 -0.47
N ASN A 49 0.15 -8.54 0.11
CA ASN A 49 0.57 -9.13 1.38
C ASN A 49 -0.42 -8.78 2.50
N MET A 50 -0.86 -7.51 2.58
CA MET A 50 -1.84 -7.11 3.56
C MET A 50 -3.19 -7.82 3.35
N HIS A 51 -3.64 -7.98 2.10
CA HIS A 51 -4.83 -8.77 1.77
C HIS A 51 -4.73 -10.23 2.19
N LEU A 52 -3.54 -10.83 2.12
CA LEU A 52 -3.30 -12.19 2.62
C LEU A 52 -3.29 -12.22 4.15
N MET A 53 -2.65 -11.25 4.80
CA MET A 53 -2.55 -11.20 6.25
C MET A 53 -3.91 -11.00 6.92
N ILE A 54 -4.81 -10.16 6.37
CA ILE A 54 -6.16 -9.98 6.94
C ILE A 54 -7.05 -11.23 6.83
N GLN A 55 -6.70 -12.18 5.95
CA GLN A 55 -7.40 -13.46 5.87
C GLN A 55 -6.95 -14.43 6.96
N ASP A 56 -5.78 -14.18 7.57
CA ASP A 56 -5.26 -14.98 8.67
C ASP A 56 -5.61 -14.32 10.03
N PRO A 57 -6.51 -14.93 10.82
CA PRO A 57 -6.96 -14.37 12.09
C PRO A 57 -5.87 -14.39 13.18
N ALA A 58 -4.75 -15.10 13.00
CA ALA A 58 -3.67 -15.14 13.98
C ALA A 58 -2.69 -13.96 13.85
N THR A 59 -2.68 -13.26 12.70
CA THR A 59 -1.80 -12.11 12.48
C THR A 59 -2.26 -10.83 13.18
N GLY A 60 -3.57 -10.71 13.50
CA GLY A 60 -4.16 -9.47 14.01
C GLY A 60 -4.11 -8.30 13.01
N ALA A 61 -3.80 -8.57 11.73
CA ALA A 61 -3.75 -7.56 10.70
C ALA A 61 -5.16 -7.02 10.40
N HIS A 62 -5.27 -5.70 10.26
CA HIS A 62 -6.51 -5.04 9.86
C HIS A 62 -6.22 -3.98 8.81
N LEU A 63 -7.12 -3.86 7.85
CA LEU A 63 -7.05 -2.89 6.78
C LEU A 63 -8.16 -1.86 7.00
N ASP A 64 -7.77 -0.65 7.44
CA ASP A 64 -8.74 0.38 7.84
C ASP A 64 -9.56 0.88 6.64
N ALA A 65 -8.90 0.97 5.48
CA ALA A 65 -9.47 1.46 4.24
C ALA A 65 -9.52 0.37 3.15
N SER A 66 -10.15 -0.77 3.43
CA SER A 66 -10.19 -1.92 2.50
C SER A 66 -10.68 -1.59 1.10
N ASN A 67 -11.74 -0.78 0.98
CA ASN A 67 -12.23 -0.35 -0.34
C ASN A 67 -11.18 0.46 -1.10
N LYS A 68 -10.47 1.34 -0.40
CA LYS A 68 -9.44 2.19 -1.00
C LYS A 68 -8.22 1.38 -1.41
N ALA A 69 -7.80 0.45 -0.56
CA ALA A 69 -6.73 -0.51 -0.88
C ALA A 69 -7.05 -1.31 -2.14
N ASN A 70 -8.30 -1.76 -2.28
CA ASN A 70 -8.75 -2.47 -3.47
C ASN A 70 -8.75 -1.58 -4.72
N SER A 71 -9.24 -0.34 -4.63
CA SER A 71 -9.16 0.63 -5.74
C SER A 71 -7.73 0.90 -6.18
N LEU A 72 -6.80 1.12 -5.23
CA LEU A 72 -5.39 1.30 -5.54
C LEU A 72 -4.78 0.05 -6.18
N LEU A 73 -5.14 -1.14 -5.70
CA LEU A 73 -4.67 -2.41 -6.26
C LEU A 73 -5.16 -2.61 -7.70
N SER A 74 -6.43 -2.29 -7.98
CA SER A 74 -6.99 -2.30 -9.33
C SER A 74 -6.27 -1.32 -10.26
N ALA A 75 -6.04 -0.08 -9.81
CA ALA A 75 -5.31 0.92 -10.58
C ALA A 75 -3.82 0.58 -10.83
N LEU A 76 -3.24 -0.35 -10.06
CA LEU A 76 -1.88 -0.89 -10.25
C LEU A 76 -1.85 -2.20 -11.08
N GLY A 77 -3.02 -2.74 -11.44
CA GLY A 77 -3.18 -4.04 -12.10
C GLY A 77 -3.54 -3.97 -13.58
N GLU A 78 -3.74 -2.77 -14.12
CA GLU A 78 -3.98 -2.49 -15.55
C GLU A 78 -2.70 -2.12 -16.31
#